data_AF-A0A373NQT4-F1
#
_entry.id   AF-A0A373NQT4-F1
#
_cell.length_a   1.000
_cell.length_b   1.000
_cell.length_c   1.000
_cell.angle_alpha   90.00
_cell.angle_beta   90.00
_cell.angle_gamma   90.00
#
_symmetry.space_group_name_H-M   'P 1'
#
loop_
_entity.id
_entity.type
_entity.pdbx_description
1 polymer ?
#
loop_
_entity_poly.entity_id
_entity_poly.type
_entity_poly.pdbx_seq_one_letter_code
_entity_poly.pdbx_strand_id
1 'polypeptide(L)'
;MTNKLNLPASYAVMNEEEMTYTQGGGALGTAATVVGAVVLGSSYLWGISQARDWLSVKKNREGNFLTVAGRASDAIAADMAKSPANFLRDGVSTAMVVAFAPLSAILLIL
;
A
#
# COMPACT_ATOMS: atom_id res chain seq x y z
N MET A 1 -9.69 59.80 -15.23
CA MET A 1 -10.26 59.29 -16.49
C MET A 1 -10.21 57.77 -16.43
N THR A 2 -11.37 57.12 -16.31
CA THR A 2 -11.46 55.66 -16.22
C THR A 2 -11.32 55.10 -17.63
N ASN A 3 -10.20 54.45 -17.92
CA ASN A 3 -9.96 53.84 -19.22
C ASN A 3 -10.78 52.53 -19.27
N LYS A 4 -12.02 52.61 -19.78
CA LYS A 4 -12.85 51.42 -20.00
C LYS A 4 -12.37 50.73 -21.28
N LEU A 5 -11.54 49.71 -21.11
CA LEU A 5 -11.14 48.82 -22.20
C LEU A 5 -12.36 47.97 -22.60
N ASN A 6 -13.04 48.33 -23.70
CA ASN A 6 -14.06 47.48 -24.31
C ASN A 6 -13.35 46.41 -25.15
N LEU A 7 -12.97 45.30 -24.52
CA LEU A 7 -12.54 44.11 -25.26
C LEU A 7 -13.77 43.48 -25.94
N PRO A 8 -13.62 42.96 -27.18
CA PRO A 8 -14.69 42.22 -27.84
C PRO A 8 -15.17 41.08 -26.95
N ALA A 9 -16.48 40.78 -26.98
CA ALA A 9 -17.19 39.89 -26.06
C ALA A 9 -16.65 38.44 -25.92
N SER A 10 -15.58 38.11 -26.65
CA SER A 10 -14.85 36.84 -26.55
C SER A 10 -13.62 36.89 -25.62
N TYR A 11 -13.27 38.05 -25.06
CA TYR A 11 -12.15 38.23 -24.10
C TYR A 11 -12.65 38.84 -22.78
N ALA A 12 -13.75 38.30 -22.24
CA ALA A 12 -13.99 38.43 -20.81
C ALA A 12 -12.85 37.68 -20.11
N VAL A 13 -11.86 38.42 -19.61
CA VAL A 13 -10.89 37.89 -18.65
C VAL A 13 -11.73 37.42 -17.47
N MET A 14 -11.83 36.10 -17.29
CA MET A 14 -12.41 35.49 -16.10
C MET A 14 -11.73 36.15 -14.90
N ASN A 15 -12.55 36.77 -14.04
CA ASN A 15 -12.09 37.30 -12.78
C ASN A 15 -11.49 36.14 -11.97
N GLU A 16 -10.42 36.38 -11.20
CA GLU A 16 -9.77 35.34 -10.38
C GLU A 16 -10.74 34.73 -9.34
N GLU A 17 -11.86 35.40 -9.09
CA GLU A 17 -12.97 34.96 -8.24
C GLU A 17 -13.88 33.89 -8.90
N GLU A 18 -13.82 33.74 -10.24
CA GLU A 18 -14.50 32.67 -10.99
C GLU A 18 -13.51 31.54 -11.37
N MET A 19 -12.30 31.55 -10.81
CA MET A 19 -11.49 30.34 -10.75
C MET A 19 -11.98 29.52 -9.57
N THR A 20 -13.16 28.92 -9.72
CA THR A 20 -13.49 27.74 -8.93
C THR A 20 -12.51 26.66 -9.36
N TYR A 21 -11.34 26.61 -8.71
CA TYR A 21 -10.52 25.41 -8.67
C TYR A 21 -11.45 24.32 -8.20
N THR A 22 -11.96 23.53 -9.16
CA THR A 22 -12.68 22.33 -8.79
C THR A 22 -11.70 21.56 -7.91
N GLN A 23 -12.05 21.40 -6.64
CA GLN A 23 -11.39 20.48 -5.74
C GLN A 23 -11.69 19.05 -6.22
N GLY A 24 -11.34 18.73 -7.46
CA GLY A 24 -11.41 17.39 -8.04
C GLY A 24 -10.50 16.40 -7.31
N GLY A 25 -9.68 16.88 -6.37
CA GLY A 25 -8.86 16.06 -5.48
C GLY A 25 -9.55 15.54 -4.22
N GLY A 26 -10.72 16.05 -3.83
CA GLY A 26 -11.40 15.61 -2.60
C GLY A 26 -11.93 14.18 -2.71
N ALA A 27 -12.73 13.91 -3.72
CA ALA A 27 -13.27 12.57 -3.97
C ALA A 27 -12.18 11.58 -4.43
N LEU A 28 -11.25 12.02 -5.31
CA LEU A 28 -10.15 11.18 -5.79
C LEU A 28 -9.12 10.87 -4.69
N GLY A 29 -8.83 11.84 -3.82
CA GLY A 29 -7.96 11.63 -2.65
C GLY A 29 -8.60 10.68 -1.65
N THR A 30 -9.88 10.88 -1.32
CA THR A 30 -10.59 9.99 -0.39
C THR A 30 -10.72 8.58 -0.96
N ALA A 31 -11.07 8.44 -2.25
CA ALA A 31 -11.12 7.14 -2.93
C ALA A 31 -9.74 6.47 -2.98
N ALA A 32 -8.67 7.21 -3.28
CA ALA A 32 -7.31 6.69 -3.27
C ALA A 32 -6.87 6.22 -1.88
N THR A 33 -7.24 6.94 -0.81
CA THR A 33 -6.99 6.52 0.57
C THR A 33 -7.72 5.23 0.91
N VAL A 34 -9.00 5.10 0.51
CA VAL A 34 -9.79 3.88 0.73
C VAL A 34 -9.18 2.70 -0.03
N VAL A 35 -8.88 2.87 -1.32
CA VAL A 35 -8.24 1.82 -2.12
C VAL A 35 -6.88 1.43 -1.53
N GLY A 36 -6.06 2.40 -1.14
CA GLY A 36 -4.78 2.16 -0.50
C GLY A 36 -4.91 1.37 0.80
N ALA A 37 -5.86 1.74 1.67
CA ALA A 37 -6.11 1.04 2.93
C ALA A 37 -6.57 -0.41 2.69
N VAL A 38 -7.47 -0.64 1.72
CA VAL A 38 -7.94 -1.99 1.37
C VAL A 38 -6.79 -2.83 0.82
N VAL A 39 -5.97 -2.28 -0.07
CA VAL A 39 -4.81 -2.97 -0.63
C VAL A 39 -3.81 -3.33 0.48
N LEU A 40 -3.51 -2.42 1.41
CA LEU A 40 -2.60 -2.70 2.53
C LEU A 40 -3.17 -3.75 3.49
N GLY A 41 -4.45 -3.64 3.86
CA GLY A 41 -5.11 -4.60 4.73
C GLY A 41 -5.19 -5.99 4.12
N SER A 42 -5.54 -6.10 2.83
CA SER A 42 -5.56 -7.38 2.11
C SER A 42 -4.16 -7.98 1.98
N SER A 43 -3.13 -7.16 1.72
CA SER A 43 -1.74 -7.61 1.64
C SER A 43 -1.25 -8.16 2.97
N TYR A 44 -1.64 -7.52 4.08
CA TYR A 44 -1.33 -8.00 5.43
C TYR A 44 -1.94 -9.38 5.72
N LEU A 45 -3.25 -9.54 5.48
CA LEU A 45 -3.94 -10.81 5.70
C LEU A 45 -3.37 -11.93 4.82
N TRP A 46 -3.06 -11.62 3.56
CA TRP A 46 -2.39 -12.55 2.66
C TRP A 46 -1.02 -12.99 3.21
N GLY A 47 -0.21 -12.05 3.72
CA GLY A 47 1.07 -12.35 4.37
C GLY A 47 0.95 -13.28 5.57
N ILE A 48 -0.04 -13.05 6.43
CA ILE A 48 -0.34 -13.93 7.57
C ILE A 48 -0.70 -15.34 7.10
N SER A 49 -1.53 -15.47 6.06
CA SER A 49 -1.89 -16.79 5.49
C SER A 49 -0.65 -17.54 4.99
N GLN A 50 0.21 -16.88 4.20
CA GLN A 50 1.43 -17.48 3.68
C GLN A 50 2.38 -17.91 4.82
N ALA A 51 2.53 -17.06 5.83
CA ALA A 51 3.35 -17.38 6.99
C ALA A 51 2.79 -18.59 7.77
N ARG A 52 1.47 -18.70 7.94
CA ARG A 52 0.84 -19.88 8.56
C ARG A 52 1.06 -21.14 7.75
N ASP A 53 0.85 -21.09 6.43
CA ASP A 53 1.07 -22.22 5.54
C ASP A 53 2.52 -22.68 5.57
N TRP A 54 3.46 -21.73 5.54
CA TRP A 54 4.89 -22.01 5.66
C TRP A 54 5.25 -22.63 7.02
N LEU A 55 4.72 -22.10 8.12
CA LEU A 55 4.94 -22.62 9.47
C LEU A 55 4.26 -23.98 9.71
N SER A 56 3.21 -24.31 8.96
CA SER A 56 2.52 -25.60 9.08
C SER A 56 3.44 -26.78 8.74
N VAL A 57 4.41 -26.58 7.85
CA VAL A 57 5.41 -27.58 7.45
C VAL A 57 6.42 -27.78 8.58
N LYS A 58 6.47 -28.98 9.17
CA LYS A 58 7.36 -29.28 10.32
C LYS A 58 8.82 -28.93 10.05
N LYS A 59 9.35 -29.30 8.89
CA LYS A 59 10.73 -29.00 8.48
C LYS A 59 11.08 -27.52 8.61
N ASN A 60 10.16 -26.63 8.27
CA ASN A 60 10.40 -25.17 8.26
C ASN A 60 10.62 -24.59 9.66
N ARG A 61 10.08 -25.23 10.70
CA ARG A 61 10.17 -24.81 12.11
C ARG A 61 11.16 -25.60 12.95
N GLU A 62 11.94 -26.50 12.35
CA GLU A 62 12.98 -27.27 13.04
C GLU A 62 14.20 -26.42 13.39
N GLY A 63 14.71 -26.49 14.62
CA GLY A 63 15.92 -25.79 15.04
C GLY A 63 15.64 -24.53 15.88
N ASN A 64 16.67 -23.70 16.08
CA ASN A 64 16.54 -22.49 16.88
C ASN A 64 15.86 -21.35 16.09
N PHE A 65 15.44 -20.31 16.82
CA PHE A 65 14.73 -19.15 16.25
C PHE A 65 15.49 -18.50 15.08
N LEU A 66 16.81 -18.30 15.18
CA LEU A 66 17.60 -17.66 14.13
C LEU A 66 17.68 -18.51 12.86
N THR A 67 17.76 -19.84 12.99
CA THR A 67 17.73 -20.77 11.86
C THR A 67 16.35 -20.80 11.19
N VAL A 68 15.26 -20.73 11.96
CA VAL A 68 13.90 -20.62 11.41
C VAL A 68 13.71 -19.28 10.70
N ALA A 69 14.10 -18.17 11.34
CA ALA A 69 14.01 -16.83 10.77
C ALA A 69 14.85 -16.69 9.49
N GLY A 70 16.05 -17.26 9.45
CA GLY A 70 16.89 -17.30 8.25
C GLY A 70 16.19 -18.00 7.09
N ARG A 71 15.63 -19.20 7.33
CA ARG A 71 14.90 -19.93 6.27
C ARG A 71 13.61 -19.25 5.82
N ALA A 72 12.89 -18.60 6.75
CA ALA A 72 11.73 -17.80 6.39
C ALA A 72 12.15 -16.64 5.48
N SER A 73 13.26 -15.97 5.81
CA SER A 73 13.83 -14.89 5.00
C SER A 73 14.27 -15.39 3.62
N ASP A 74 14.92 -16.56 3.54
CA ASP A 74 15.32 -17.19 2.27
C ASP A 74 14.12 -17.54 1.40
N ALA A 75 13.04 -18.05 2.01
CA ALA A 75 11.82 -18.39 1.28
C ALA A 75 11.13 -17.14 0.72
N ILE A 76 11.08 -16.05 1.50
CA ILE A 76 10.55 -14.76 1.04
C ILE A 76 11.43 -14.20 -0.08
N ALA A 77 12.76 -14.20 0.08
CA ALA A 77 13.70 -13.76 -0.94
C ALA A 77 13.59 -14.56 -2.24
N ALA A 78 13.43 -15.88 -2.15
CA ALA A 78 13.23 -16.74 -3.30
C ALA A 78 11.91 -16.45 -4.04
N ASP A 79 10.83 -16.09 -3.34
CA ASP A 79 9.57 -15.74 -3.97
C ASP A 79 9.63 -14.35 -4.63
N MET A 80 10.27 -13.39 -3.94
CA MET A 80 10.53 -12.04 -4.47
C MET A 80 11.38 -12.06 -5.75
N ALA A 81 12.34 -12.98 -5.85
CA ALA A 81 13.22 -13.09 -7.01
C ALA A 81 12.52 -13.59 -8.29
N LYS A 82 11.30 -14.15 -8.19
CA LYS A 82 10.57 -14.68 -9.36
C LYS A 82 10.07 -13.59 -10.30
N SER A 83 9.71 -12.41 -9.79
CA SER A 83 9.28 -11.28 -10.61
C SER A 83 9.23 -9.96 -9.83
N PRO A 84 9.26 -8.80 -10.51
CA PRO A 84 9.02 -7.50 -9.86
C PRO A 84 7.66 -7.41 -9.15
N ALA A 85 6.64 -8.10 -9.66
CA ALA A 85 5.32 -8.13 -9.04
C ALA A 85 5.33 -8.89 -7.70
N ASN A 86 6.04 -10.03 -7.65
CA ASN A 86 6.22 -10.77 -6.40
C ASN A 86 7.02 -9.95 -5.41
N PHE A 87 8.10 -9.29 -5.86
CA PHE A 87 8.87 -8.39 -5.01
C PHE A 87 7.98 -7.32 -4.34
N LEU A 88 7.12 -6.64 -5.10
CA LEU A 88 6.22 -5.64 -4.55
C LEU A 88 5.20 -6.24 -3.59
N ARG A 89 4.52 -7.32 -3.98
CA ARG A 89 3.49 -7.97 -3.14
C ARG A 89 4.10 -8.47 -1.82
N ASP A 90 5.22 -9.20 -1.91
CA ASP A 90 5.87 -9.81 -0.74
C ASP A 90 6.54 -8.76 0.11
N GLY A 91 7.12 -7.72 -0.50
CA GLY A 91 7.69 -6.58 0.20
C GLY A 91 6.64 -5.81 1.01
N VAL A 92 5.51 -5.45 0.39
CA VAL A 92 4.39 -4.77 1.07
C VAL A 92 3.81 -5.66 2.17
N SER A 93 3.54 -6.92 1.86
CA SER A 93 3.02 -7.90 2.82
C SER A 93 3.95 -8.10 4.03
N THR A 94 5.25 -8.32 3.79
CA THR A 94 6.25 -8.50 4.84
C THR A 94 6.40 -7.24 5.69
N ALA A 95 6.44 -6.06 5.05
CA ALA A 95 6.50 -4.79 5.77
C ALA A 95 5.29 -4.60 6.69
N MET A 96 4.08 -4.96 6.24
CA MET A 96 2.87 -4.90 7.06
C MET A 96 2.91 -5.90 8.22
N VAL A 97 3.35 -7.13 7.97
CA VAL A 97 3.48 -8.15 9.02
C VAL A 97 4.46 -7.72 10.12
N VAL A 98 5.58 -7.11 9.74
CA VAL A 98 6.58 -6.57 10.67
C VAL A 98 6.07 -5.32 11.39
N ALA A 99 5.44 -4.38 10.67
CA ALA A 99 4.91 -3.15 11.26
C ALA A 99 3.86 -3.44 12.36
N PHE A 100 3.06 -4.49 12.17
CA PHE A 100 2.06 -4.95 13.14
C PHE A 100 2.50 -6.19 13.92
N ALA A 101 3.81 -6.38 14.14
CA ALA A 101 4.36 -7.60 14.74
C ALA A 101 3.62 -8.15 15.98
N PRO A 102 3.20 -7.33 16.96
CA PRO A 102 2.45 -7.85 18.12
C PRO A 102 1.11 -8.50 17.73
N LEU A 103 0.36 -7.85 16.83
CA LEU A 103 -0.90 -8.39 16.31
C LEU A 103 -0.65 -9.60 15.40
N SER A 104 0.36 -9.50 14.53
CA SER A 104 0.76 -10.59 13.63
C SER A 104 1.07 -11.87 14.39
N ALA A 105 1.81 -11.79 15.49
CA ALA A 105 2.13 -12.94 16.33
C ALA A 105 0.87 -13.64 16.87
N ILE A 106 -0.15 -12.87 17.27
CA ILE A 106 -1.44 -13.42 17.71
C ILE A 106 -2.15 -14.11 16.54
N LEU A 107 -2.26 -13.43 15.39
CA LEU A 107 -2.94 -13.95 14.21
C LEU A 107 -2.29 -15.20 13.60
N LEU A 108 -0.99 -15.42 13.84
CA LEU A 108 -0.28 -16.63 13.40
C LEU A 108 -0.64 -17.87 14.24
N ILE A 109 -1.11 -17.68 15.47
CA ILE A 109 -1.42 -18.77 16.42
C ILE A 109 -2.91 -19.15 16.39
N LEU A 110 -3.78 -18.20 16.04
CA LEU A 110 -5.23 -18.40 15.85
C LEU A 110 -5.52 -19.18 14.56
#